data_AF-A0A7C5F308-F1
#
_entry.id   AF-A0A7C5F308-F1
#
_cell.length_a   1.000
_cell.length_b   1.000
_cell.length_c   1.000
_cell.angle_alpha   90.00
_cell.angle_beta   90.00
_cell.angle_gamma   90.00
#
_symmetry.space_group_name_H-M   'P 1'
#
loop_
_entity.id
_entity.type
_entity.pdbx_description
1 polymer ?
#
loop_
_entity_poly.entity_id
_entity_poly.type
_entity_poly.pdbx_seq_one_letter_code
_entity_poly.pdbx_strand_id
1 'polypeptide(L)' 'MSYTFHFLDDIATADLAFDADGDSLHDLFQGATNALIEALADPQTVRSIWQQRIEREDEDPAALLFDWLSDLVYWKDSAE' A
#
# COMPACT_ATOMS: atom_id res chain seq x y z
N MET A 1 -3.57 -11.16 13.90
CA MET A 1 -3.03 -10.13 12.98
C MET A 1 -3.56 -8.80 13.47
N SER A 2 -2.73 -7.76 13.50
CA SER A 2 -3.15 -6.41 13.92
C SER A 2 -3.81 -5.61 12.79
N TYR A 3 -3.75 -6.12 11.57
CA TYR A 3 -4.46 -5.62 10.38
C TYR A 3 -5.00 -6.75 9.52
N THR A 4 -5.95 -6.42 8.65
CA THR A 4 -6.48 -7.31 7.61
C THR A 4 -6.72 -6.50 6.32
N PHE A 5 -6.71 -7.16 5.17
CA PHE A 5 -7.19 -6.57 3.93
C PHE A 5 -7.83 -7.64 3.04
N HIS A 6 -8.65 -7.19 2.09
CA HIS A 6 -9.24 -8.07 1.08
C HIS A 6 -9.50 -7.30 -0.22
N PHE A 7 -9.37 -7.98 -1.36
CA PHE A 7 -9.66 -7.42 -2.68
C PHE A 7 -11.16 -7.48 -2.99
N LEU A 8 -11.64 -6.48 -3.74
CA LEU A 8 -13.04 -6.28 -4.09
C LEU A 8 -13.24 -6.50 -5.59
N ASP A 9 -13.23 -7.76 -6.01
CA ASP A 9 -13.27 -8.20 -7.41
C ASP A 9 -14.52 -7.72 -8.19
N ASP A 10 -15.63 -7.50 -7.49
CA ASP A 10 -16.92 -7.13 -8.08
C ASP A 10 -17.11 -5.61 -8.25
N ILE A 11 -16.20 -4.78 -7.72
CA ILE A 11 -16.33 -3.32 -7.70
C ILE A 11 -15.43 -2.68 -8.75
N ALA A 12 -14.22 -3.20 -8.94
CA ALA A 12 -13.27 -2.69 -9.92
C ALA A 12 -12.91 -3.79 -10.93
N THR A 13 -13.72 -3.91 -12.00
CA THR A 13 -13.55 -4.97 -13.01
C THR A 13 -12.33 -4.75 -13.92
N ALA A 14 -11.80 -3.52 -13.95
CA ALA A 14 -10.65 -3.12 -14.78
C ALA A 14 -9.54 -2.40 -13.98
N ASP A 15 -9.79 -2.16 -12.69
CA ASP A 15 -8.89 -1.49 -11.74
C ASP A 15 -8.77 -2.36 -10.49
N LEU A 16 -7.97 -1.93 -9.53
CA LEU A 16 -7.86 -2.60 -8.24
C LEU A 16 -8.68 -1.86 -7.19
N ALA A 17 -9.53 -2.58 -6.46
CA ALA A 17 -10.13 -2.10 -5.22
C ALA A 17 -9.83 -3.08 -4.09
N PHE A 18 -9.47 -2.55 -2.92
CA PHE A 18 -9.28 -3.33 -1.70
C PHE A 18 -9.79 -2.56 -0.50
N ASP A 19 -10.23 -3.31 0.51
CA ASP A 19 -10.51 -2.79 1.84
C ASP A 19 -9.40 -3.24 2.78
N ALA A 20 -8.89 -2.32 3.60
CA ALA A 20 -7.92 -2.60 4.65
C ALA A 20 -8.45 -2.08 5.99
N ASP A 21 -8.18 -2.83 7.06
CA ASP A 21 -8.57 -2.51 8.43
C ASP A 21 -7.41 -2.81 9.39
N GLY A 22 -7.32 -2.09 10.51
CA GLY A 22 -6.31 -2.34 11.52
C GLY A 22 -6.66 -1.77 12.88
N ASP A 23 -6.09 -2.37 13.92
CA ASP A 23 -6.33 -2.03 15.33
C ASP A 23 -5.78 -0.63 15.70
N SER A 24 -4.94 -0.06 14.84
CA SER A 24 -4.38 1.27 14.95
C SER A 24 -4.16 1.91 13.57
N LEU A 25 -3.91 3.22 13.53
CA LEU A 25 -3.60 3.90 12.28
C LEU A 25 -2.35 3.32 11.59
N HIS A 26 -1.34 2.96 12.38
CA HIS A 26 -0.15 2.28 11.87
C HIS A 26 -0.50 0.94 11.22
N ASP A 27 -1.34 0.14 11.88
CA ASP A 27 -1.76 -1.16 11.36
C ASP A 27 -2.59 -1.03 10.08
N LEU A 28 -3.49 -0.04 10.02
CA LEU A 28 -4.26 0.27 8.81
C LEU A 28 -3.32 0.61 7.63
N PHE A 29 -2.34 1.47 7.86
CA PHE A 29 -1.34 1.84 6.85
C PHE A 29 -0.55 0.62 6.38
N GLN A 30 -0.17 -0.25 7.30
CA GLN A 30 0.52 -1.49 6.97
C GLN A 30 -0.38 -2.44 6.15
N GLY A 31 -1.66 -2.55 6.48
CA GLY A 31 -2.63 -3.33 5.72
C GLY A 31 -2.81 -2.83 4.30
N ALA A 32 -3.06 -1.53 4.14
CA ALA A 32 -3.21 -0.90 2.83
C ALA A 32 -1.93 -0.98 1.98
N THR A 33 -0.76 -0.83 2.61
CA THR A 33 0.53 -0.98 1.92
C THR A 33 0.71 -2.39 1.37
N ASN A 34 0.42 -3.43 2.17
CA ASN A 34 0.53 -4.81 1.71
C ASN A 34 -0.47 -5.14 0.60
N ALA A 35 -1.71 -4.67 0.73
CA ALA A 35 -2.72 -4.84 -0.32
C ALA A 35 -2.25 -4.25 -1.66
N LEU A 36 -1.68 -3.04 -1.64
CA LEU A 36 -1.12 -2.42 -2.84
C LEU A 36 0.06 -3.23 -3.41
N ILE A 37 1.01 -3.65 -2.58
CA ILE A 37 2.19 -4.40 -3.04
C ILE A 37 1.74 -5.73 -3.68
N GLU A 38 0.85 -6.48 -3.04
CA GLU A 38 0.35 -7.77 -3.55
C GLU A 38 -0.41 -7.62 -4.86
N ALA A 39 -1.10 -6.49 -5.05
CA ALA A 39 -1.76 -6.21 -6.31
C ALA A 39 -0.80 -5.81 -7.44
N LEU A 40 0.34 -5.20 -7.10
CA LEU A 40 1.35 -4.81 -8.08
C LEU A 40 2.23 -5.98 -8.49
N ALA A 41 2.59 -6.88 -7.57
CA ALA A 41 3.43 -8.04 -7.81
C ALA A 41 3.33 -9.07 -6.67
N ASP A 42 3.75 -10.30 -6.92
CA ASP A 42 3.99 -11.28 -5.85
C ASP A 42 5.22 -10.86 -5.03
N PRO A 43 5.07 -10.43 -3.76
CA PRO A 43 6.18 -9.95 -2.94
C PRO A 43 7.28 -11.01 -2.74
N GLN A 44 6.93 -12.30 -2.79
CA GLN A 44 7.89 -13.40 -2.59
C GLN A 44 8.88 -13.53 -3.76
N THR A 45 8.53 -12.97 -4.91
CA THR A 45 9.38 -12.97 -6.12
C THR A 45 10.32 -11.77 -6.19
N VAL A 46 10.12 -10.76 -5.33
CA VAL A 46 10.89 -9.51 -5.35
C VAL A 46 12.18 -9.65 -4.54
N ARG A 47 13.33 -9.35 -5.17
CA ARG A 47 14.64 -9.37 -4.49
C ARG A 47 14.92 -8.03 -3.80
N SER A 48 15.34 -8.07 -2.55
CA SER A 48 15.79 -6.89 -1.79
C SER A 48 17.20 -6.45 -2.20
N ILE A 49 17.30 -5.75 -3.33
CA ILE A 49 18.58 -5.29 -3.90
C ILE A 49 19.00 -3.89 -3.43
N TRP A 50 18.07 -3.07 -2.93
CA TRP A 50 18.31 -1.76 -2.34
C TRP A 50 17.22 -1.44 -1.32
N GLN A 51 17.45 -0.39 -0.53
CA GLN A 51 16.50 0.10 0.47
C GLN A 51 16.51 1.64 0.48
N GLN A 52 15.33 2.24 0.65
CA GLN A 52 15.14 3.68 0.81
C GLN A 52 14.21 3.93 2.00
N ARG A 53 14.43 5.04 2.71
CA ARG A 53 13.48 5.53 3.71
C ARG A 53 12.64 6.65 3.11
N ILE A 54 11.33 6.56 3.30
CA ILE A 54 10.35 7.58 2.92
C ILE A 54 9.70 8.08 4.20
N GLU A 55 9.61 9.39 4.36
CA GLU A 55 8.98 10.05 5.50
C GLU A 55 7.90 10.98 4.96
N ARG A 56 6.69 10.89 5.54
CA ARG A 56 5.52 11.70 5.18
C ARG A 56 4.78 12.10 6.45
N GLU A 57 4.23 13.29 6.43
CA GLU A 57 3.44 13.86 7.52
C GLU A 57 2.26 14.61 6.90
N ASP A 58 1.07 14.43 7.47
CA ASP A 58 -0.14 15.20 7.19
C ASP A 58 -1.02 15.22 8.44
N GLU A 59 -1.86 16.24 8.58
CA GLU A 59 -2.83 16.35 9.67
C GLU A 59 -4.07 15.49 9.42
N ASP A 60 -4.38 15.20 8.15
CA ASP A 60 -5.47 14.30 7.74
C ASP A 60 -4.93 12.89 7.45
N PRO A 61 -5.34 11.88 8.23
CA PRO A 61 -4.93 10.50 8.00
C PRO A 61 -5.29 9.95 6.62
N ALA A 62 -6.40 10.40 6.03
CA ALA A 62 -6.82 9.94 4.71
C ALA A 62 -5.91 10.50 3.61
N ALA A 63 -5.57 11.79 3.70
CA ALA A 63 -4.60 12.43 2.81
C ALA A 63 -3.22 11.79 2.95
N LEU A 64 -2.77 11.56 4.19
CA LEU A 64 -1.49 10.88 4.46
C LEU A 64 -1.43 9.49 3.83
N LEU A 65 -2.52 8.72 3.93
CA LEU A 65 -2.58 7.38 3.34
C LEU A 65 -2.51 7.45 1.82
N PHE A 66 -3.25 8.37 1.22
CA PHE A 66 -3.25 8.57 -0.24
C PHE A 66 -1.86 8.92 -0.75
N ASP A 67 -1.19 9.89 -0.12
CA ASP A 67 0.15 10.31 -0.51
C ASP A 67 1.17 9.19 -0.30
N TRP A 68 1.07 8.46 0.81
CA TRP A 68 1.92 7.30 1.11
C TRP A 68 1.82 6.20 0.04
N LEU A 69 0.60 5.81 -0.34
CA LEU A 69 0.40 4.79 -1.37
C LEU A 69 0.84 5.28 -2.75
N SER A 70 0.62 6.56 -3.06
CA SER A 70 1.04 7.18 -4.31
C SER A 70 2.57 7.19 -4.46
N ASP A 71 3.31 7.44 -3.38
CA ASP A 71 4.77 7.37 -3.38
C ASP A 71 5.27 5.97 -3.73
N LEU A 72 4.65 4.92 -3.19
CA LEU A 72 5.05 3.53 -3.48
C LEU A 72 4.90 3.23 -4.97
N VAL A 73 3.80 3.67 -5.59
CA VAL A 73 3.59 3.54 -7.04
C VAL A 73 4.64 4.35 -7.82
N TYR A 74 4.87 5.60 -7.41
CA TYR A 74 5.86 6.47 -8.04
C TYR A 74 7.27 5.86 -8.04
N TRP A 75 7.73 5.34 -6.90
CA TRP A 75 9.05 4.71 -6.79
C TRP A 75 9.14 3.44 -7.62
N LYS A 76 8.07 2.63 -7.67
CA LYS A 76 8.03 1.43 -8.51
C LYS A 76 8.12 1.76 -10.01
N ASP A 77 7.54 2.88 -10.45
CA ASP A 77 7.55 3.28 -11.88
C ASP A 77 8.76 4.13 -12.28
N SER A 78 9.36 4.86 -11.33
CA SER A 78 10.43 5.84 -11.60
C SER A 78 11.84 5.38 -11.20
N ALA A 79 11.97 4.26 -10.50
CA ALA A 79 13.28 3.71 -10.15
C ALA A 79 14.00 3.20 -11.42
N GLU A 80 14.98 3.96 -11.90
CA GLU A 80 15.99 3.53 -12.88
C GLU A 80 17.03 2.57 -12.28
#